data_AF-A0A1V4JMR9-F1
#
_entry.id   AF-A0A1V4JMR9-F1
#
_cell.length_a   1.000
_cell.length_b   1.000
_cell.length_c   1.000
_cell.angle_alpha   90.00
_cell.angle_beta   90.00
_cell.angle_gamma   90.00
#
_symmetry.space_group_name_H-M   'P 1'
#
loop_
_entity.id
_entity.type
_entity.pdbx_description
1 polymer ?
#
loop_
_entity_poly.entity_id
_entity_poly.type
_entity_poly.pdbx_seq_one_letter_code
_entity_poly.pdbx_strand_id
1 'polypeptide(L)'
;MKPRMNKFLSAPVFSCTNVFQICRLQRQLSTGKYQQNLFSNQPVMFVSPTSQPPCKKLIELIQLSGGKVCNTLRQANICIGEKPGKKYQEIKCLSEKWVLDSVTQHTVCPMENYIFHP
;
A
#
# COMPACT_ATOMS: atom_id res chain seq x y z
N MET A 1 3.48 5.53 45.40
CA MET A 1 3.72 4.26 44.67
C MET A 1 4.50 4.59 43.40
N LYS A 2 5.66 3.95 43.18
CA LYS A 2 6.50 4.14 41.98
C LYS A 2 5.99 3.22 40.85
N PRO A 3 5.83 3.67 39.60
CA PRO A 3 5.60 2.75 38.50
C PRO A 3 6.92 2.06 38.11
N ARG A 4 6.89 0.72 38.07
CA ARG A 4 7.99 -0.12 37.58
C ARG A 4 8.11 0.05 36.07
N MET A 5 9.31 0.44 35.62
CA MET A 5 9.73 0.37 34.22
C MET A 5 9.84 -1.10 33.80
N ASN A 6 9.03 -1.53 32.84
CA ASN A 6 9.24 -2.80 32.16
C ASN A 6 10.39 -2.65 31.16
N LYS A 7 11.53 -3.25 31.51
CA LYS A 7 12.64 -3.53 30.61
C LYS A 7 12.18 -4.55 29.57
N PHE A 8 12.08 -4.15 28.30
CA PHE A 8 12.11 -5.11 27.20
C PHE A 8 13.54 -5.19 26.68
N LEU A 9 14.19 -6.29 27.06
CA LEU A 9 15.51 -6.68 26.62
C LEU A 9 15.51 -6.94 25.10
N SER A 10 16.66 -6.61 24.51
CA SER A 10 17.10 -6.73 23.13
C SER A 10 16.85 -8.09 22.46
N ALA A 11 16.49 -8.06 21.17
CA ALA A 11 16.68 -9.17 20.24
C ALA A 11 17.40 -8.65 18.97
N PRO A 12 18.40 -9.37 18.42
CA PRO A 12 19.22 -8.89 17.30
C PRO A 12 18.56 -9.09 15.93
N VAL A 13 18.74 -8.06 15.10
CA VAL A 13 18.68 -7.88 13.64
C VAL A 13 18.74 -9.15 12.76
N PHE A 14 17.69 -9.41 11.95
CA PHE A 14 17.79 -9.77 10.53
C PHE A 14 16.48 -9.49 9.74
N SER A 15 16.61 -8.55 8.79
CA SER A 15 15.78 -8.03 7.67
C SER A 15 14.23 -8.05 7.55
N CYS A 16 13.40 -8.68 8.38
CA CYS A 16 11.93 -8.70 8.13
C CYS A 16 11.04 -8.03 9.21
N THR A 17 11.62 -7.51 10.28
CA THR A 17 10.83 -7.11 11.46
C THR A 17 10.34 -5.67 11.45
N ASN A 18 10.95 -4.74 10.71
CA ASN A 18 10.65 -3.33 10.95
C ASN A 18 9.22 -2.92 10.56
N VAL A 19 8.71 -3.46 9.44
CA VAL A 19 7.40 -3.11 8.90
C VAL A 19 6.26 -3.70 9.73
N PHE A 20 6.34 -5.01 10.01
CA PHE A 20 5.35 -5.70 10.82
C PHE A 20 5.27 -5.14 12.24
N GLN A 21 6.41 -4.69 12.81
CA GLN A 21 6.42 -4.11 14.14
C GLN A 21 5.86 -2.69 14.16
N ILE A 22 6.08 -1.85 13.14
CA ILE A 22 5.40 -0.54 13.02
C ILE A 22 3.89 -0.75 12.94
N CYS A 23 3.43 -1.67 12.09
CA CYS A 23 2.01 -1.97 11.98
C CYS A 23 1.41 -2.50 13.28
N ARG A 24 2.15 -3.37 14.00
CA ARG A 24 1.74 -3.88 15.31
C ARG A 24 1.71 -2.78 16.36
N LEU A 25 2.73 -1.93 16.43
CA LEU A 25 2.81 -0.83 17.41
C LEU A 25 1.71 0.21 17.18
N GLN A 26 1.52 0.69 15.94
CA GLN A 26 0.46 1.65 15.66
C GLN A 26 -0.94 1.04 15.87
N ARG A 27 -1.13 -0.27 15.61
CA ARG A 27 -2.38 -0.96 15.96
C ARG A 27 -2.59 -1.08 17.48
N GLN A 28 -1.54 -1.28 18.26
CA GLN A 28 -1.64 -1.34 19.74
C GLN A 28 -1.87 0.04 20.36
N LEU A 29 -1.35 1.10 19.74
CA LEU A 29 -1.51 2.47 20.20
C LEU A 29 -2.81 3.15 19.68
N SER A 30 -3.41 2.61 18.62
CA SER A 30 -4.72 3.08 18.15
C SER A 30 -5.84 2.44 18.98
N THR A 31 -6.55 3.26 19.75
CA THR A 31 -7.74 2.88 20.52
C THR A 31 -8.99 2.66 19.63
N GLY A 32 -8.82 2.49 18.31
CA GLY A 32 -9.88 2.34 17.30
C GLY A 32 -9.45 1.47 16.11
N LYS A 33 -10.30 1.35 15.08
CA LYS A 33 -9.95 0.62 13.84
C LYS A 33 -8.69 1.24 13.24
N TYR A 34 -7.57 0.52 13.27
CA TYR A 34 -6.30 0.89 12.67
C TYR A 34 -6.50 1.20 11.18
N GLN A 35 -6.60 2.48 10.83
CA GLN A 35 -6.65 2.95 9.44
C GLN A 35 -5.30 3.58 9.10
N GLN A 36 -4.62 2.95 8.16
CA GLN A 36 -3.41 3.48 7.56
C GLN A 36 -3.86 4.54 6.55
N ASN A 37 -3.35 5.77 6.65
CA ASN A 37 -3.72 6.86 5.72
C ASN A 37 -2.67 7.06 4.62
N LEU A 38 -1.86 6.02 4.34
CA LEU A 38 -0.72 6.07 3.43
C LEU A 38 -1.10 6.60 2.04
N PHE A 39 -2.23 6.15 1.50
CA PHE A 39 -2.71 6.52 0.17
C PHE A 39 -3.86 7.53 0.19
N SER A 40 -4.14 8.17 1.32
CA SER A 40 -5.25 9.13 1.47
C SER A 40 -5.16 10.33 0.51
N ASN A 41 -3.93 10.78 0.23
CA ASN A 41 -3.63 11.88 -0.68
C ASN A 41 -3.39 11.42 -2.13
N GLN A 42 -3.49 10.12 -2.41
CA GLN A 42 -3.32 9.59 -3.76
C GLN A 42 -4.62 9.73 -4.56
N PRO A 43 -4.51 9.90 -5.88
CA PRO A 43 -5.69 9.98 -6.73
C PRO A 43 -6.38 8.62 -6.84
N VAL A 44 -7.55 8.59 -7.47
CA VAL A 44 -8.35 7.38 -7.61
C VAL A 44 -7.60 6.36 -8.49
N MET A 45 -7.49 5.14 -7.97
CA MET A 45 -6.78 4.04 -8.61
C MET A 45 -7.77 3.08 -9.26
N PHE A 46 -7.36 2.46 -10.36
CA PHE A 46 -7.98 1.26 -10.93
C PHE A 46 -6.98 0.11 -10.82
N VAL A 47 -7.44 -1.07 -10.42
CA VAL A 47 -6.60 -2.27 -10.34
C VAL A 47 -6.97 -3.19 -11.49
N SER A 48 -5.98 -3.59 -12.28
CA SER A 48 -6.18 -4.49 -13.40
C SER A 48 -6.75 -5.84 -12.93
N PRO A 49 -7.77 -6.41 -13.62
CA PRO A 49 -8.33 -7.71 -13.26
C PRO A 49 -7.30 -8.85 -13.36
N THR A 50 -6.28 -8.70 -14.21
CA THR A 50 -5.21 -9.68 -14.42
C THR A 50 -4.04 -9.52 -13.44
N SER A 51 -4.15 -8.62 -12.46
CA SER A 51 -3.05 -8.30 -11.55
C SER A 51 -2.59 -9.50 -10.73
N GLN A 52 -1.29 -9.51 -10.40
CA GLN A 52 -0.68 -10.44 -9.45
C GLN A 52 0.06 -9.66 -8.36
N PRO A 53 -0.36 -9.74 -7.07
CA PRO A 53 -1.38 -10.61 -6.47
C PRO A 53 -2.83 -10.33 -6.95
N PRO A 54 -3.79 -11.25 -6.70
CA PRO A 54 -5.15 -11.14 -7.22
C PRO A 54 -5.78 -9.78 -6.93
N CYS A 55 -6.42 -9.20 -7.95
CA CYS A 55 -7.02 -7.86 -7.93
C CYS A 55 -7.77 -7.54 -6.63
N LYS A 56 -8.65 -8.44 -6.16
CA LYS A 56 -9.41 -8.26 -4.91
C LYS A 56 -8.54 -7.99 -3.68
N LYS A 57 -7.40 -8.68 -3.57
CA LYS A 57 -6.48 -8.53 -2.44
C LYS A 57 -5.70 -7.22 -2.51
N LEU A 58 -5.33 -6.80 -3.72
CA LEU A 58 -4.66 -5.54 -3.92
C LEU A 58 -5.61 -4.35 -3.64
N ILE A 59 -6.88 -4.45 -4.07
CA ILE A 59 -7.93 -3.48 -3.73
C ILE A 59 -8.12 -3.36 -2.21
N GLU A 60 -8.27 -4.51 -1.53
CA GLU A 60 -8.42 -4.56 -0.07
C GLU A 60 -7.26 -3.84 0.63
N LEU A 61 -6.02 -4.11 0.19
CA LEU A 61 -4.83 -3.50 0.75
C LEU A 61 -4.77 -1.98 0.50
N ILE A 62 -5.09 -1.51 -0.72
CA ILE A 62 -5.15 -0.07 -1.02
C ILE A 62 -6.19 0.62 -0.13
N GLN A 63 -7.37 0.03 0.05
CA GLN A 63 -8.45 0.58 0.88
C GLN A 63 -8.08 0.61 2.36
N LEU A 64 -7.48 -0.47 2.89
CA LEU A 64 -6.98 -0.51 4.28
C LEU A 64 -5.86 0.52 4.52
N SER A 65 -5.10 0.82 3.47
CA SER A 65 -4.09 1.88 3.41
C SER A 65 -4.63 3.27 3.07
N GLY A 66 -5.96 3.46 3.11
CA GLY A 66 -6.61 4.77 3.00
C GLY A 66 -6.74 5.28 1.56
N GLY A 67 -6.43 4.45 0.57
CA GLY A 67 -6.52 4.78 -0.84
C GLY A 67 -7.93 4.61 -1.41
N LYS A 68 -8.17 5.29 -2.53
CA LYS A 68 -9.45 5.26 -3.24
C LYS A 68 -9.32 4.41 -4.49
N VAL A 69 -10.25 3.47 -4.68
CA VAL A 69 -10.29 2.58 -5.86
C VAL A 69 -11.62 2.74 -6.59
N CYS A 70 -11.58 2.64 -7.92
CA CYS A 70 -12.75 2.63 -8.78
C CYS A 70 -12.81 1.35 -9.63
N ASN A 71 -14.01 1.07 -10.16
CA ASN A 71 -14.28 -0.13 -10.95
C ASN A 71 -14.00 0.07 -12.45
N THR A 72 -13.73 1.31 -12.90
CA THR A 72 -13.56 1.64 -14.32
C THR A 72 -12.32 2.50 -14.55
N LEU A 73 -11.53 2.17 -15.58
CA LEU A 73 -10.35 2.95 -15.96
C LEU A 73 -10.65 4.42 -16.21
N ARG A 74 -11.82 4.75 -16.77
CA ARG A 74 -12.20 6.13 -17.10
C ARG A 74 -12.26 7.06 -15.88
N GLN A 75 -12.51 6.50 -14.69
CA GLN A 75 -12.57 7.24 -13.43
C GLN A 75 -11.22 7.30 -12.71
N ALA A 76 -10.24 6.53 -13.17
CA ALA A 76 -8.94 6.46 -12.53
C ALA A 76 -7.98 7.52 -13.07
N ASN A 77 -6.99 7.86 -12.25
CA ASN A 77 -5.81 8.60 -12.69
C ASN A 77 -4.57 7.71 -12.70
N ILE A 78 -4.62 6.59 -11.96
CA ILE A 78 -3.56 5.60 -11.87
C ILE A 78 -4.17 4.23 -12.14
N CYS A 79 -3.54 3.46 -13.02
CA CYS A 79 -3.81 2.04 -13.20
C CYS A 79 -2.72 1.22 -12.51
N ILE A 80 -3.10 0.21 -11.75
CA ILE A 80 -2.17 -0.73 -11.08
C ILE A 80 -2.25 -2.09 -11.79
N GLY A 81 -1.11 -2.60 -12.23
CA GLY A 81 -0.98 -3.81 -13.03
C GLY A 81 -1.08 -3.53 -14.54
N GLU A 82 -1.21 -4.63 -15.30
CA GLU A 82 -1.22 -4.60 -16.76
C GLU A 82 -2.34 -3.71 -17.33
N LYS A 83 -1.99 -2.92 -18.35
CA LYS A 83 -2.91 -1.97 -18.99
C LYS A 83 -3.99 -2.69 -19.80
N PRO A 84 -5.29 -2.44 -19.56
CA PRO A 84 -6.38 -2.96 -20.40
C PRO A 84 -6.43 -2.27 -21.78
N GLY A 85 -5.53 -2.67 -22.67
CA GLY A 85 -5.52 -2.28 -24.09
C GLY A 85 -5.05 -0.86 -24.41
N LYS A 86 -4.91 -0.59 -25.72
CA LYS A 86 -4.33 0.65 -26.27
C LYS A 86 -5.20 1.91 -26.11
N LYS A 87 -6.46 1.79 -25.70
CA LYS A 87 -7.43 2.91 -25.69
C LYS A 87 -7.19 3.97 -24.60
N TYR A 88 -6.36 3.68 -23.60
CA TYR A 88 -6.19 4.55 -22.43
C TYR A 88 -4.74 5.04 -22.27
N GLN A 89 -4.10 5.44 -23.37
CA GLN A 89 -2.67 5.80 -23.43
C GLN A 89 -2.27 6.84 -22.37
N GLU A 90 -3.14 7.78 -22.04
CA GLU A 90 -2.87 8.89 -21.12
C GLU A 90 -2.85 8.50 -19.63
N ILE A 91 -3.40 7.34 -19.26
CA ILE A 91 -3.40 6.90 -17.85
C ILE A 91 -2.02 6.38 -17.44
N LYS A 92 -1.51 6.86 -16.29
CA LYS A 92 -0.26 6.37 -15.72
C LYS A 92 -0.48 4.94 -15.19
N CYS A 93 0.24 3.98 -15.77
CA CYS A 93 0.18 2.58 -15.36
C CYS A 93 1.39 2.25 -14.51
N LEU A 94 1.17 1.70 -13.32
CA LEU A 94 2.20 1.28 -12.39
C LEU A 94 2.09 -0.23 -12.15
N SER A 95 3.22 -0.89 -11.91
CA SER A 95 3.22 -2.28 -11.45
C SER A 95 2.63 -2.43 -10.04
N GLU A 96 2.14 -3.62 -9.72
CA GLU A 96 1.62 -3.98 -8.40
C GLU A 96 2.66 -3.77 -7.30
N LYS A 97 3.95 -3.90 -7.64
CA LYS A 97 5.07 -3.65 -6.72
C LYS A 97 5.03 -2.26 -6.09
N TRP A 98 4.55 -1.23 -6.79
CA TRP A 98 4.45 0.12 -6.22
C TRP A 98 3.63 0.13 -4.94
N VAL A 99 2.49 -0.57 -4.95
CA VAL A 99 1.59 -0.68 -3.80
C VAL A 99 2.25 -1.48 -2.69
N LEU A 100 2.82 -2.65 -3.03
CA LEU A 100 3.42 -3.57 -2.07
C LEU A 100 4.62 -2.93 -1.36
N ASP A 101 5.52 -2.30 -2.11
CA ASP A 101 6.70 -1.65 -1.58
C ASP A 101 6.33 -0.41 -0.78
N SER A 102 5.34 0.37 -1.23
CA SER A 102 4.89 1.55 -0.48
C SER A 102 4.33 1.17 0.89
N VAL A 103 3.51 0.11 0.94
CA VAL A 103 3.01 -0.41 2.23
C VAL A 103 4.14 -1.01 3.06
N THR A 104 5.07 -1.71 2.42
CA THR A 104 6.22 -2.31 3.10
C THR A 104 7.15 -1.25 3.71
N GLN A 105 7.38 -0.14 3.02
CA GLN A 105 8.22 0.96 3.49
C GLN A 105 7.45 1.97 4.35
N HIS A 106 6.13 1.79 4.49
CA HIS A 106 5.23 2.75 5.12
C HIS A 106 5.39 4.18 4.57
N THR A 107 5.72 4.30 3.28
CA THR A 107 5.99 5.55 2.58
C THR A 107 5.53 5.41 1.14
N VAL A 108 4.94 6.45 0.55
CA VAL A 108 4.54 6.39 -0.86
C VAL A 108 5.80 6.40 -1.72
N CYS A 109 6.05 5.30 -2.44
CA CYS A 109 7.22 5.19 -3.31
C CYS A 109 7.08 6.13 -4.53
N PRO A 110 8.20 6.65 -5.09
CA PRO A 110 8.18 7.41 -6.33
C PRO A 110 7.61 6.58 -7.48
N MET A 111 6.59 7.10 -8.18
CA MET A 111 5.85 6.35 -9.20
C MET A 111 6.71 5.98 -10.40
N GLU A 112 7.71 6.81 -10.71
CA GLU A 112 8.58 6.72 -11.88
C GLU A 112 9.34 5.39 -11.90
N ASN A 113 9.71 4.87 -10.73
CA ASN A 113 10.44 3.62 -10.57
C ASN A 113 9.57 2.37 -10.81
N TYR A 114 8.26 2.55 -10.92
CA TYR A 114 7.29 1.47 -11.00
C TYR A 114 6.39 1.57 -12.23
N ILE A 115 6.72 2.45 -13.17
CA ILE A 115 6.00 2.54 -14.45
C ILE A 115 5.96 1.15 -15.07
N PHE A 116 4.75 0.71 -15.41
CA PHE A 116 4.53 -0.57 -16.04
C PHE A 116 5.01 -0.49 -17.50
N HIS A 117 6.06 -1.25 -17.82
CA HIS A 117 6.55 -1.42 -19.18
C HIS A 117 6.02 -2.77 -19.70
N PRO A 118 5.32 -2.80 -20.84
CA PRO A 118 4.87 -4.04 -21.45
C PRO A 118 6.02 -4.93 -21.93
#